data_AF-A0A3M1DSL3-F1
#
_entry.id   AF-A0A3M1DSL3-F1
#
_cell.length_a   1.000
_cell.length_b   1.000
_cell.length_c   1.000
_cell.angle_alpha   90.00
_cell.angle_beta   90.00
_cell.angle_gamma   90.00
#
_symmetry.space_group_name_H-M   'P 1'
#
loop_
_entity.id
_entity.type
_entity.pdbx_description
1 polymer ?
#
loop_
_entity_poly.entity_id
_entity_poly.type
_entity_poly.pdbx_seq_one_letter_code
_entity_poly.pdbx_strand_id
1 'polypeptide(L)' 'MYLYVPRGADLEELPDGLLRFLGHLEAVMELPLGPERKLARADVCEVMEKLRGQGYFVQMPPRPFRPRLRQGE' A
#
# COMPACT_ATOMS: atom_id res chain seq x y z
N MET A 1 -0.21 2.07 -7.79
CA MET A 1 -0.22 0.98 -6.79
C MET A 1 1.08 1.10 -6.02
N TYR A 2 1.07 0.89 -4.71
CA TYR A 2 2.30 0.93 -3.91
C TYR A 2 2.43 -0.35 -3.09
N LEU A 3 3.65 -0.85 -2.95
CA LEU A 3 4.00 -1.95 -2.07
C LEU A 3 4.78 -1.37 -0.89
N TYR A 4 4.36 -1.71 0.32
CA TYR A 4 5.06 -1.39 1.55
C TYR A 4 5.70 -2.67 2.06
N VAL A 5 6.98 -2.59 2.40
CA VAL A 5 7.77 -3.66 3.00
C VAL A 5 8.63 -3.10 4.14
N PRO A 6 9.01 -3.93 5.13
CA PRO A 6 9.98 -3.54 6.14
C PRO A 6 11.30 -3.10 5.50
N ARG A 7 12.02 -2.21 6.17
CA ARG A 7 13.33 -1.76 5.70
C ARG A 7 14.29 -2.95 5.67
N GLY A 8 14.93 -3.18 4.52
CA GLY A 8 15.84 -4.31 4.32
C GLY A 8 15.14 -5.64 4.06
N ALA A 9 13.84 -5.64 3.76
CA ALA A 9 13.16 -6.84 3.29
C ALA A 9 13.63 -7.18 1.86
N ASP A 10 13.92 -8.47 1.64
CA ASP A 10 14.26 -8.97 0.32
C ASP A 10 12.99 -9.17 -0.51
N LEU A 11 12.90 -8.49 -1.64
CA LEU A 11 11.73 -8.59 -2.54
C LEU A 11 11.57 -10.00 -3.13
N GLU A 12 12.63 -10.80 -3.10
CA GLU A 12 12.63 -12.21 -3.51
C GLU A 12 11.83 -13.11 -2.55
N GLU A 13 11.62 -12.70 -1.30
CA GLU A 13 10.79 -13.45 -0.33
C GLU A 13 9.29 -13.23 -0.55
N LEU A 14 8.91 -12.31 -1.44
CA LEU A 14 7.51 -12.04 -1.76
C LEU A 14 6.94 -13.14 -2.67
N PRO A 15 5.63 -13.46 -2.54
CA PRO A 15 5.01 -14.46 -3.39
C PRO A 15 5.14 -14.11 -4.89
N ASP A 16 5.50 -15.08 -5.73
CA ASP A 16 5.65 -14.88 -7.19
C ASP A 16 4.42 -14.25 -7.84
N GLY A 17 3.22 -14.64 -7.39
CA GLY A 17 1.96 -14.08 -7.89
C GLY A 17 1.83 -12.58 -7.62
N LEU A 18 2.41 -12.11 -6.51
CA LEU A 18 2.42 -10.69 -6.15
C LEU A 18 3.39 -9.91 -7.02
N LEU A 19 4.61 -10.42 -7.19
CA LEU A 19 5.62 -9.81 -8.06
C LEU A 19 5.11 -9.75 -9.51
N ARG A 20 4.46 -10.80 -10.00
CA ARG A 20 3.83 -10.80 -11.34
C ARG A 20 2.69 -9.80 -11.47
N PHE A 21 1.88 -9.63 -10.41
CA PHE A 21 0.77 -8.67 -10.41
C PHE A 21 1.25 -7.22 -10.38
N LEU A 22 2.30 -6.94 -9.59
CA LEU A 22 2.88 -5.60 -9.48
C LEU A 22 3.80 -5.26 -10.66
N GLY A 23 4.40 -6.26 -11.28
CA GLY A 23 5.33 -6.10 -12.40
C GLY A 23 6.68 -5.56 -11.94
N HIS A 24 7.10 -4.45 -12.53
CA HIS A 24 8.38 -3.83 -12.19
C HIS A 24 8.25 -3.00 -10.91
N LEU A 25 9.02 -3.37 -9.88
CA LEU A 25 9.07 -2.66 -8.61
C LEU A 25 10.28 -1.72 -8.60
N GLU A 26 10.05 -0.47 -8.21
CA GLU A 26 11.10 0.52 -7.99
C GLU A 26 11.02 1.03 -6.56
N ALA A 27 12.18 1.20 -5.92
CA ALA A 27 12.28 1.82 -4.61
C ALA A 27 11.96 3.32 -4.74
N VAL A 28 10.74 3.71 -4.35
CA VAL A 28 10.29 5.10 -4.47
C VAL A 28 10.80 5.96 -3.31
N MET A 29 10.62 5.50 -2.06
CA MET A 29 11.06 6.21 -0.86
C MET A 29 11.11 5.28 0.36
N GLU A 30 12.01 5.58 1.28
CA GLU A 30 11.95 5.07 2.65
C GLU A 30 11.16 6.05 3.52
N LEU A 31 10.23 5.55 4.35
CA LEU A 31 9.45 6.39 5.24
C LEU A 31 9.30 5.76 6.63
N PRO A 32 9.45 6.53 7.71
CA PRO A 32 9.13 6.05 9.05
C PRO A 32 7.61 5.87 9.17
N LEU A 33 7.20 4.63 9.41
CA LEU A 33 5.81 4.25 9.67
C LEU A 33 5.54 4.36 11.18
N GLY A 34 4.60 5.23 11.54
CA GLY A 34 4.13 5.41 12.91
C GLY A 34 2.62 5.64 12.95
N PRO A 35 1.95 5.37 14.08
CA PRO A 35 0.48 5.44 14.19
C PRO A 35 -0.10 6.84 13.90
N GLU A 36 0.70 7.88 14.13
CA GLU A 36 0.36 9.27 13.88
C GLU A 36 0.61 9.72 12.43
N ARG A 37 1.20 8.86 11.58
CA ARG A 37 1.47 9.16 10.17
C ARG A 37 0.23 8.89 9.33
N LYS A 38 -0.34 9.94 8.73
CA LYS A 38 -1.47 9.80 7.82
C LYS A 38 -0.98 9.47 6.41
N LEU A 39 -1.35 8.29 5.89
CA LEU A 39 -1.15 7.94 4.48
C LEU A 39 -2.34 8.47 3.66
N ALA A 40 -2.05 8.98 2.45
CA ALA A 40 -3.08 9.62 1.61
C ALA A 40 -4.11 8.64 1.03
N ARG A 41 -3.76 7.35 0.96
CA ARG A 41 -4.48 6.33 0.19
C ARG A 41 -4.64 4.99 0.92
N ALA A 42 -4.17 4.87 2.16
CA ALA A 42 -4.28 3.66 2.97
C ALA A 42 -4.38 4.01 4.45
N ASP A 43 -4.87 3.08 5.28
CA ASP A 43 -4.82 3.20 6.73
C ASP A 43 -3.45 2.75 7.26
N VAL A 44 -2.81 3.58 8.07
CA VAL A 44 -1.47 3.29 8.61
C VAL A 44 -1.47 2.13 9.60
N CYS A 45 -2.54 1.97 10.38
CA CYS A 45 -2.68 0.87 11.33
C CYS A 45 -2.81 -0.46 10.59
N GLU A 46 -3.64 -0.51 9.55
CA GLU A 46 -3.78 -1.72 8.71
C GLU A 46 -2.44 -2.09 8.06
N VAL A 47 -1.73 -1.10 7.51
CA VAL A 47 -0.40 -1.31 6.93
C VAL A 47 0.54 -1.91 7.97
N MET A 48 0.60 -1.36 9.19
CA MET A 48 1.46 -1.87 10.25
C MET A 48 1.09 -3.29 10.70
N GLU A 49 -0.21 -3.60 10.82
CA GLU A 49 -0.66 -4.95 11.18
C GLU A 49 -0.29 -5.97 10.10
N LYS A 50 -0.48 -5.62 8.84
CA LYS A 50 -0.15 -6.49 7.70
C LYS A 50 1.36 -6.68 7.57
N LEU A 51 2.15 -5.62 7.75
CA LEU A 51 3.61 -5.72 7.78
C LEU A 51 4.09 -6.64 8.92
N ARG A 52 3.48 -6.59 10.09
CA ARG A 52 3.84 -7.48 11.22
C ARG A 52 3.39 -8.93 11.03
N GLY A 53 2.25 -9.15 10.37
CA GLY A 53 1.68 -10.49 10.18
C GLY A 53 2.22 -11.23 8.96
N GLN A 54 2.11 -10.60 7.78
CA GLN A 54 2.45 -11.22 6.48
C GLN A 54 3.74 -10.67 5.85
N GLY A 55 4.36 -9.63 6.43
CA GLY A 55 5.63 -9.06 5.95
C GLY A 55 5.52 -8.03 4.83
N TYR A 56 4.32 -7.78 4.29
CA TYR A 56 4.12 -6.79 3.22
C TYR A 56 2.69 -6.23 3.21
N PHE A 57 2.49 -5.07 2.58
CA PHE A 57 1.17 -4.50 2.32
C PHE A 57 1.06 -3.93 0.90
N VAL A 58 -0.01 -4.25 0.18
CA VAL A 58 -0.26 -3.74 -1.17
C VAL A 58 -1.40 -2.74 -1.17
N GLN A 59 -1.07 -1.50 -1.51
CA GLN A 59 -2.05 -0.46 -1.71
C GLN A 59 -2.70 -0.61 -3.08
N MET A 60 -3.90 -1.19 -3.08
CA MET A 60 -4.78 -1.25 -4.23
C MET A 60 -5.20 0.17 -4.67
N PRO A 61 -5.40 0.42 -5.97
CA PRO A 61 -5.92 1.71 -6.42
C PRO A 61 -7.27 1.97 -5.74
N PRO A 62 -7.48 3.17 -5.17
CA PRO A 62 -8.78 3.51 -4.63
C PRO A 62 -9.80 3.41 -5.77
N ARG A 63 -10.97 2.82 -5.50
CA ARG A 63 -12.07 2.82 -6.46
C ARG A 63 -12.32 4.26 -6.89
N PRO A 64 -12.58 4.54 -8.18
CA PRO A 64 -12.81 5.90 -8.63
C PRO A 64 -13.89 6.51 -7.74
N PHE A 65 -13.53 7.61 -7.07
CA PHE A 65 -14.49 8.45 -6.38
C PHE A 65 -15.49 8.89 -7.43
N ARG A 66 -16.70 8.31 -7.41
CA ARG A 66 -17.80 8.80 -8.23
C ARG A 66 -18.48 9.88 -7.39
N PRO A 67 -18.14 11.18 -7.56
CA PRO A 67 -18.92 12.21 -6.91
C PRO A 67 -20.36 12.01 -7.33
N ARG A 68 -21.27 11.84 -6.36
CA ARG A 68 -22.70 12.02 -6.65
C ARG A 68 -22.83 13.47 -7.07
N LEU A 69 -22.94 13.70 -8.38
CA LEU A 69 -23.36 14.99 -8.89
C LEU A 69 -24.72 15.25 -8.24
N ARG A 70 -24.75 16.22 -7.33
CA ARG A 70 -25.98 16.75 -6.76
C ARG A 70 -26.73 17.30 -7.96
N GLN A 71 -27.74 16.58 -8.47
CA GLN A 71 -28.73 17.23 -9.31
C GLN A 71 -29.40 18.25 -8.40
N GLY A 72 -29.19 19.53 -8.70
CA GLY A 72 -29.89 20.61 -8.05
C GLY A 72 -31.38 20.46 -8.33
N GLU A 73 -32.16 20.61 -7.27
CA GLU A 73 -33.57 21.02 -7.36
C GLU A 73 -33.64 22.54 -7.31
#